data_AF-A0A166NSF1-F1
#
_entry.id   AF-A0A166NSF1-F1
#
_cell.length_a   1.000
_cell.length_b   1.000
_cell.length_c   1.000
_cell.angle_alpha   90.00
_cell.angle_beta   90.00
_cell.angle_gamma   90.00
#
_symmetry.space_group_name_H-M   'P 1'
#
loop_
_entity.id
_entity.type
_entity.pdbx_description
1 polymer ?
#
loop_
_entity_poly.entity_id
_entity_poly.type
_entity_poly.pdbx_seq_one_letter_code
_entity_poly.pdbx_strand_id
1 'polypeptide(L)' 'SSGGSKKKLSAYNKFMRTEMARLKEDDPEITHKERFSKATANWKTAKENPK' A
#
# COMPACT_ATOMS: atom_id res chain seq x y z
N SER A 1 -13.99 -12.79 23.08
CA SER A 1 -14.09 -13.33 21.71
C SER A 1 -12.81 -12.99 20.96
N SER A 2 -12.14 -14.03 20.46
CA SER A 2 -11.06 -14.10 19.46
C SER A 2 -9.87 -13.12 19.53
N GLY A 3 -8.74 -13.64 20.04
CA GLY A 3 -7.41 -13.10 19.75
C GLY A 3 -7.04 -13.37 18.29
N GLY A 4 -6.85 -12.31 17.51
CA GLY A 4 -6.29 -12.39 16.17
C GLY A 4 -4.80 -12.06 16.23
N SER A 5 -3.95 -13.06 16.00
CA SER A 5 -2.50 -12.95 15.91
C SER A 5 -2.07 -11.65 15.25
N LYS A 6 -1.16 -10.90 15.90
CA LYS A 6 -0.54 -9.66 15.43
C LYS A 6 0.23 -9.94 14.13
N LYS A 7 -0.50 -10.19 13.03
CA LYS A 7 0.05 -10.48 11.71
C LYS A 7 0.97 -9.32 11.41
N LYS A 8 2.28 -9.59 11.47
CA LYS A 8 3.32 -8.63 11.14
C LYS A 8 2.98 -8.18 9.73
N LEU A 9 2.45 -6.95 9.59
CA LEU A 9 2.09 -6.42 8.30
C LEU A 9 3.36 -6.53 7.45
N SER A 10 3.31 -7.37 6.41
CA SER A 10 4.41 -7.50 5.47
C SER A 10 4.79 -6.11 4.95
N ALA A 11 6.05 -5.89 4.61
CA ALA A 11 6.54 -4.59 4.11
C ALA A 11 5.63 -4.07 2.98
N TYR A 12 5.13 -4.98 2.14
CA TYR A 12 4.11 -4.70 1.13
C TYR A 12 2.84 -4.05 1.69
N ASN A 13 2.24 -4.62 2.74
CA ASN A 13 0.99 -4.09 3.31
C ASN A 13 1.19 -2.73 3.98
N LYS A 14 2.36 -2.49 4.59
CA LYS A 14 2.69 -1.17 5.14
C LYS A 14 2.83 -0.16 4.02
N PHE A 15 3.61 -0.49 3.00
CA PHE A 15 3.81 0.36 1.83
C PHE A 15 2.49 0.68 1.12
N MET A 16 1.66 -0.33 0.82
CA MET A 16 0.34 -0.14 0.18
C MET A 16 -0.54 0.85 0.94
N ARG A 17 -0.59 0.77 2.27
CA ARG A 17 -1.41 1.69 3.08
C ARG A 17 -0.89 3.12 3.02
N THR A 18 0.42 3.31 3.16
CA THR A 18 1.06 4.62 3.08
C THR A 18 0.91 5.22 1.68
N GLU A 19 1.15 4.42 0.65
CA GLU A 19 1.12 4.86 -0.74
C GLU A 19 -0.30 5.19 -1.21
N MET A 20 -1.30 4.38 -0.82
CA MET A 20 -2.70 4.70 -1.09
C MET A 20 -3.17 5.94 -0.32
N ALA A 21 -2.69 6.18 0.90
CA ALA A 21 -3.00 7.42 1.62
C ALA A 21 -2.39 8.63 0.88
N ARG A 22 -1.11 8.54 0.50
CA ARG A 22 -0.40 9.59 -0.23
C ARG A 22 -1.08 9.90 -1.56
N LEU A 23 -1.40 8.89 -2.37
CA LEU A 23 -2.12 9.06 -3.63
C LEU A 23 -3.57 9.52 -3.46
N LYS A 24 -4.19 9.35 -2.28
CA LYS A 24 -5.52 9.91 -1.99
C LYS A 24 -5.48 11.41 -1.76
N GLU A 25 -4.38 11.90 -1.21
CA GLU A 25 -4.15 13.32 -0.98
C GLU A 25 -3.60 14.01 -2.25
N ASP A 26 -2.70 13.33 -2.98
CA ASP A 26 -2.06 13.83 -4.20
C ASP A 26 -3.00 13.79 -5.42
N ASP A 27 -3.72 12.67 -5.61
CA ASP A 27 -4.66 12.44 -6.72
C ASP A 27 -6.03 12.00 -6.18
N PRO A 28 -6.85 12.87 -5.57
CA PRO A 28 -8.16 12.48 -5.05
C PRO A 28 -9.16 12.04 -6.15
N GLU A 29 -8.96 12.51 -7.40
CA GLU A 29 -9.85 12.30 -8.54
C GLU A 29 -9.73 10.89 -9.17
N ILE A 30 -8.58 10.22 -9.01
CA ILE A 30 -8.41 8.87 -9.57
C ILE A 30 -9.15 7.83 -8.75
N THR A 31 -9.71 6.83 -9.44
CA THR A 31 -10.45 5.75 -8.79
C THR A 31 -9.56 4.90 -7.88
N HIS A 32 -10.14 4.22 -6.90
CA HIS A 32 -9.41 3.29 -6.04
C HIS A 32 -8.60 2.25 -6.84
N LYS A 33 -9.12 1.79 -7.99
CA LYS A 33 -8.43 0.83 -8.86
C LYS A 33 -7.17 1.42 -9.50
N GLU A 34 -7.26 2.63 -10.03
CA GLU A 34 -6.12 3.38 -10.58
C GLU A 34 -5.06 3.62 -9.50
N ARG A 35 -5.51 4.06 -8.32
CA ARG A 35 -4.65 4.30 -7.16
C ARG A 35 -3.92 3.05 -6.71
N PHE A 36 -4.62 1.91 -6.63
CA PHE A 36 -4.03 0.64 -6.26
C PHE A 36 -3.04 0.13 -7.31
N SER A 37 -3.34 0.32 -8.59
CA SER A 37 -2.43 -0.01 -9.70
C SER A 37 -1.13 0.80 -9.61
N LYS A 38 -1.24 2.13 -9.43
CA LYS A 38 -0.09 3.03 -9.18
C LYS A 38 0.71 2.58 -7.96
N ALA A 39 0.05 2.32 -6.84
CA ALA A 39 0.72 1.85 -5.63
C ALA A 39 1.46 0.53 -5.86
N THR A 40 0.84 -0.44 -6.54
CA THR A 40 1.47 -1.74 -6.85
C THR A 40 2.68 -1.59 -7.78
N ALA A 41 2.61 -0.70 -8.77
CA ALA A 41 3.73 -0.37 -9.65
C ALA A 41 4.88 0.27 -8.85
N ASN A 42 4.57 1.21 -7.96
CA ASN A 42 5.55 1.86 -7.09
C ASN A 42 6.18 0.88 -6.09
N TRP A 43 5.45 -0.14 -5.63
CA TRP A 43 6.03 -1.20 -4.79
C TRP A 43 7.13 -1.98 -5.50
N LYS A 44 6.99 -2.26 -6.80
CA LYS A 44 8.02 -2.98 -7.57
C LYS A 44 9.35 -2.23 -7.62
N THR A 45 9.32 -0.91 -7.54
CA THR A 45 10.49 -0.03 -7.54
C THR A 45 10.89 0.45 -6.13
N ALA A 46 10.06 0.20 -5.12
CA ALA A 46 10.32 0.64 -3.74
C ALA A 46 11.53 -0.07 -3.14
N LYS A 47 12.39 0.69 -2.44
CA LYS A 47 13.57 0.14 -1.74
C LYS A 47 13.20 -0.84 -0.62
N GLU A 48 11.98 -0.71 -0.10
CA GLU A 48 11.43 -1.53 0.99
C GLU A 48 10.97 -2.91 0.53
N ASN A 49 10.92 -3.15 -0.78
CA ASN A 49 10.69 -4.48 -1.33
C ASN A 49 11.99 -5.29 -1.24
N PRO A 50 12.10 -6.29 -0.33
CA PRO A 50 13.23 -7.20 -0.37
C PRO A 50 13.14 -7.97 -1.69
N LYS A 51 14.04 -7.68 -2.63
CA LYS A 51 14.13 -8.39 -3.91
C LYS A 51 14.54 -9.85 -3.69
#